data_AF-A0A2E7CFH3-F1
#
_entry.id   AF-A0A2E7CFH3-F1
#
_cell.length_a   1.000
_cell.length_b   1.000
_cell.length_c   1.000
_cell.angle_alpha   90.00
_cell.angle_beta   90.00
_cell.angle_gamma   90.00
#
_symmetry.space_group_name_H-M   'P 1'
#
loop_
_entity.id
_entity.type
_entity.pdbx_description
1 polymer ?
#
loop_
_entity_poly.entity_id
_entity_poly.type
_entity_poly.pdbx_seq_one_letter_code
_entity_poly.pdbx_strand_id
1 'polypeptide(L)'
;MARTATALFLLALLLCAPLASAVDGRDADVIDADQTLTEDTTYNDGFTVTNGAKFTVQADLTIGENAVIRVDQGATLDLQGGNLTGSDISAYMAFSGGASTIELPVQGLTGTSTVRLMMSSTLNGSESLTITASTGESISDPTGDEVSMQVDLGDGMETLTLNVTHNHPFPFGPMAVEVVDSSAQIERYEAWQLDGTSLVLTWGEAAFSIDAQGTLIIADAVVRGADIRCSGTCSIDRSTMEGSAPIIAEAGASLSVRSSLILGSRTDEDVVAVDDATLVYEDSSGTGGWTDAWIRRLSGRTVTTNMPGALVSGSDLGYKGSKSPNAFAEAMGDDVGVDLGSSEMTRIVEWLTGDGVYGKEEGTFTVTSTTGWGTFTTTVPAVWAPTTNVNLELPMIEVVAIEVEERTATVNKSLGVMLTVRNSGLADAASPVLECTVNGEAADTSPSYIQLSTYGGLAANGEMDIPLTWRMASDGAHVLACGVIDLSGTPLAPVEDLVTSDTGVTGAEVSWTYAEEVEETPLMTIIIALVVFLLGVAGIARVAAARSTEEEHEDEEEDDVKSYPEASEDEPSESDVAEDEPAEEAES
;
A
#
# COMPACT_ATOMS: atom_id res chain seq x y z
N MET A 1 21.96 -35.64 -2.88
CA MET A 1 22.31 -34.97 -1.62
C MET A 1 23.56 -34.11 -1.77
N ALA A 2 24.80 -34.63 -1.73
CA ALA A 2 25.99 -33.76 -1.74
C ALA A 2 26.04 -32.74 -2.91
N ARG A 3 25.83 -33.17 -4.17
CA ARG A 3 25.86 -32.27 -5.34
C ARG A 3 24.69 -31.27 -5.44
N THR A 4 23.54 -31.58 -4.84
CA THR A 4 22.37 -30.68 -4.87
C THR A 4 22.53 -29.53 -3.87
N ALA A 5 23.17 -29.77 -2.72
CA ALA A 5 23.51 -28.73 -1.76
C ALA A 5 24.50 -27.70 -2.34
N THR A 6 25.51 -28.13 -3.10
CA THR A 6 26.49 -27.22 -3.71
C THR A 6 25.87 -26.28 -4.74
N ALA A 7 24.91 -26.77 -5.54
CA ALA A 7 24.19 -25.96 -6.52
C ALA A 7 23.31 -24.90 -5.84
N LEU A 8 22.61 -25.27 -4.75
CA LEU A 8 21.76 -24.34 -4.01
C LEU A 8 22.57 -23.22 -3.33
N PHE A 9 23.76 -23.55 -2.80
CA PHE A 9 24.64 -22.56 -2.17
C PHE A 9 25.26 -21.57 -3.18
N LEU A 10 25.57 -22.04 -4.39
CA LEU A 10 25.99 -21.17 -5.51
C LEU A 10 24.85 -20.26 -6.00
N LEU A 11 23.61 -20.76 -6.02
CA LEU A 11 22.45 -19.96 -6.39
C LEU A 11 22.13 -18.89 -5.33
N ALA A 12 22.24 -19.21 -4.05
CA ALA A 12 22.09 -18.25 -2.95
C ALA A 12 23.16 -17.14 -3.00
N LEU A 13 24.41 -17.47 -3.35
CA LEU A 13 25.48 -16.48 -3.55
C LEU A 13 25.23 -15.56 -4.75
N LEU A 14 24.53 -16.01 -5.79
CA LEU A 14 24.11 -15.18 -6.92
C LEU A 14 22.89 -14.30 -6.60
N LEU A 15 22.04 -14.72 -5.65
CA LEU A 15 20.88 -13.95 -5.17
C LEU A 15 21.24 -12.91 -4.09
N CYS A 16 22.41 -13.03 -3.44
CA CYS A 16 22.91 -12.08 -2.44
C CYS A 16 23.98 -11.12 -3.00
N ALA A 17 24.24 -11.13 -4.31
CA ALA A 17 24.97 -10.06 -4.94
C ALA A 17 24.05 -8.82 -5.03
N PRO A 18 24.52 -7.60 -4.74
CA PRO A 18 23.75 -6.41 -5.06
C PRO A 18 23.49 -6.38 -6.57
N LEU A 19 22.35 -5.82 -6.99
CA LEU A 19 22.09 -5.48 -8.38
C LEU A 19 22.99 -4.31 -8.78
N ALA A 20 24.28 -4.59 -8.98
CA ALA A 20 25.14 -3.74 -9.78
C ALA A 20 24.46 -3.58 -11.14
N SER A 21 24.09 -2.33 -11.45
CA SER A 21 23.57 -1.95 -12.75
C SER A 21 24.50 -2.50 -13.83
N ALA A 22 23.93 -3.19 -14.82
CA ALA A 22 24.69 -3.73 -15.95
C ALA A 22 25.07 -2.57 -16.88
N VAL A 23 26.08 -1.80 -16.48
CA VAL A 23 26.70 -0.75 -17.30
C VAL A 23 27.18 -1.40 -18.59
N ASP A 24 26.78 -0.84 -19.72
CA ASP A 24 27.13 -1.34 -21.05
C ASP A 24 28.65 -1.25 -21.27
N GLY A 25 29.20 -2.24 -21.98
CA GLY A 25 30.64 -2.49 -22.07
C GLY A 25 31.37 -1.55 -23.04
N ARG A 26 31.39 -0.24 -22.74
CA ARG A 26 32.22 0.75 -23.42
C ARG A 26 33.55 0.92 -22.69
N ASP A 27 34.64 1.19 -23.42
CA ASP A 27 35.97 1.42 -22.86
C ASP A 27 36.09 2.84 -22.27
N ALA A 28 35.34 3.11 -21.20
CA ALA A 28 35.46 4.34 -20.41
C ALA A 28 36.81 4.37 -19.65
N ASP A 29 37.40 5.56 -19.51
CA ASP A 29 38.73 5.70 -18.89
C ASP A 29 38.71 5.29 -17.40
N VAL A 30 39.71 4.53 -16.96
CA VAL A 30 39.79 4.00 -15.59
C VAL A 30 40.83 4.76 -14.79
N ILE A 31 40.44 5.24 -13.62
CA ILE A 31 41.27 6.03 -12.71
C ILE A 31 41.48 5.20 -11.44
N ASP A 32 42.66 4.59 -11.35
CA ASP A 32 43.07 3.63 -10.30
C ASP A 32 44.14 4.15 -9.33
N ALA A 33 44.51 5.43 -9.46
CA ALA A 33 45.42 6.12 -8.57
C ALA A 33 45.04 7.60 -8.41
N ASP A 34 45.57 8.24 -7.36
CA ASP A 34 45.42 9.69 -7.14
C ASP A 34 46.01 10.49 -8.31
N GLN A 35 45.18 11.33 -8.95
CA GLN A 35 45.61 12.20 -10.05
C GLN A 35 44.93 13.57 -10.02
N THR A 36 45.55 14.55 -10.69
CA THR A 36 45.01 15.90 -10.88
C THR A 36 45.08 16.27 -12.34
N LEU A 37 43.93 16.64 -12.93
CA LEU A 37 43.85 17.18 -14.28
C LEU A 37 43.89 18.71 -14.25
N THR A 38 44.73 19.30 -15.09
CA THR A 38 44.95 20.76 -15.20
C THR A 38 44.98 21.25 -16.65
N GLU A 39 44.51 20.44 -17.61
CA GLU A 39 44.41 20.77 -19.03
C GLU A 39 43.04 20.28 -19.54
N ASP A 40 42.37 21.09 -20.37
CA ASP A 40 40.99 20.83 -20.80
C ASP A 40 40.90 19.53 -21.61
N THR A 41 39.92 18.68 -21.30
CA THR A 41 39.88 17.28 -21.77
C THR A 41 38.48 16.84 -22.19
N THR A 42 38.39 16.00 -23.23
CA THR A 42 37.15 15.36 -23.68
C THR A 42 37.12 13.88 -23.30
N TYR A 43 36.11 13.45 -22.56
CA TYR A 43 35.83 12.04 -22.26
C TYR A 43 34.57 11.57 -23.00
N ASN A 44 34.75 10.94 -24.16
CA ASN A 44 33.63 10.56 -25.05
C ASN A 44 32.70 9.50 -24.45
N ASP A 45 33.25 8.53 -23.70
CA ASP A 45 32.49 7.46 -23.05
C ASP A 45 32.38 7.65 -21.53
N GLY A 46 32.96 8.74 -21.00
CA GLY A 46 33.06 9.01 -19.57
C GLY A 46 34.29 8.35 -18.92
N PHE A 47 34.26 8.21 -17.59
CA PHE A 47 35.35 7.63 -16.82
C PHE A 47 34.86 7.05 -15.48
N THR A 48 35.62 6.10 -14.92
CA THR A 48 35.39 5.53 -13.58
C THR A 48 36.54 5.86 -12.64
N VAL A 49 36.25 6.57 -11.55
CA VAL A 49 37.16 6.70 -10.39
C VAL A 49 36.93 5.52 -9.47
N THR A 50 37.96 4.69 -9.27
CA THR A 50 37.84 3.40 -8.57
C THR A 50 38.19 3.49 -7.08
N ASN A 51 37.82 2.47 -6.30
CA ASN A 51 37.99 2.41 -4.84
C ASN A 51 39.40 2.82 -4.38
N GLY A 52 39.49 3.83 -3.52
CA GLY A 52 40.75 4.31 -2.94
C GLY A 52 41.51 5.33 -3.79
N ALA A 53 41.08 5.63 -5.02
CA ALA A 53 41.66 6.68 -5.85
C ALA A 53 40.89 8.00 -5.71
N LYS A 54 41.63 9.12 -5.75
CA LYS A 54 41.07 10.47 -5.89
C LYS A 54 41.39 11.09 -7.25
N PHE A 55 40.35 11.42 -8.02
CA PHE A 55 40.47 12.30 -9.17
C PHE A 55 40.17 13.76 -8.75
N THR A 56 41.13 14.66 -8.95
CA THR A 56 40.92 16.11 -8.80
C THR A 56 40.92 16.77 -10.17
N VAL A 57 39.95 17.65 -10.45
CA VAL A 57 39.79 18.32 -11.76
C VAL A 57 39.86 19.84 -11.56
N GLN A 58 40.80 20.48 -12.25
CA GLN A 58 41.08 21.92 -12.21
C GLN A 58 41.16 22.52 -13.64
N ALA A 59 40.35 21.97 -14.55
CA ALA A 59 40.27 22.31 -15.97
C ALA A 59 38.88 21.95 -16.53
N ASP A 60 38.57 22.40 -17.74
CA ASP A 60 37.24 22.18 -18.32
C ASP A 60 37.12 20.78 -18.96
N LEU A 61 36.01 20.10 -18.65
CA LEU A 61 35.69 18.77 -19.12
C LEU A 61 34.49 18.79 -20.08
N THR A 62 34.71 18.28 -21.28
CA THR A 62 33.64 17.94 -22.23
C THR A 62 33.32 16.45 -22.12
N ILE A 63 32.06 16.11 -21.85
CA ILE A 63 31.62 14.72 -21.64
C ILE A 63 30.71 14.30 -22.79
N GLY A 64 30.93 13.11 -23.37
CA GLY A 64 30.20 12.65 -24.55
C GLY A 64 28.72 12.31 -24.32
N GLU A 65 27.97 12.23 -25.42
CA GLU A 65 26.55 11.88 -25.46
C GLU A 65 26.28 10.48 -24.84
N ASN A 66 25.41 10.43 -23.84
CA ASN A 66 25.07 9.25 -23.02
C ASN A 66 26.27 8.64 -22.25
N ALA A 67 27.35 9.40 -22.02
CA ALA A 67 28.48 8.93 -21.23
C ALA A 67 28.15 8.80 -19.74
N VAL A 68 28.97 8.03 -19.02
CA VAL A 68 28.81 7.78 -17.58
C VAL A 68 30.09 8.16 -16.84
N ILE A 69 29.98 9.10 -15.91
CA ILE A 69 30.98 9.33 -14.87
C ILE A 69 30.60 8.48 -13.66
N ARG A 70 31.47 7.56 -13.26
CA ARG A 70 31.25 6.67 -12.12
C ARG A 70 32.28 6.96 -11.04
N VAL A 71 31.81 7.08 -9.79
CA VAL A 71 32.68 7.22 -8.61
C VAL A 71 32.36 6.05 -7.67
N ASP A 72 33.18 5.01 -7.70
CA ASP A 72 32.97 3.81 -6.89
C ASP A 72 32.94 4.11 -5.39
N GLN A 73 32.31 3.23 -4.60
CA GLN A 73 32.35 3.32 -3.15
C GLN A 73 33.80 3.40 -2.64
N GLY A 74 34.12 4.44 -1.87
CA GLY A 74 35.48 4.71 -1.37
C GLY A 74 36.44 5.39 -2.35
N ALA A 75 35.98 5.77 -3.55
CA ALA A 75 36.66 6.69 -4.46
C ALA A 75 36.30 8.16 -4.16
N THR A 76 36.98 9.11 -4.79
CA THR A 76 36.61 10.54 -4.73
C THR A 76 36.79 11.24 -6.08
N LEU A 77 35.76 11.93 -6.56
CA LEU A 77 35.84 12.94 -7.61
C LEU A 77 35.72 14.33 -6.99
N ASP A 78 36.66 15.23 -7.30
CA ASP A 78 36.80 16.55 -6.69
C ASP A 78 37.00 17.61 -7.79
N LEU A 79 35.89 18.20 -8.23
CA LEU A 79 35.84 19.26 -9.24
C LEU A 79 36.09 20.61 -8.55
N GLN A 80 37.14 21.33 -8.96
CA GLN A 80 37.62 22.55 -8.31
C GLN A 80 37.80 23.67 -9.34
N GLY A 81 36.75 24.45 -9.58
CA GLY A 81 36.77 25.60 -10.48
C GLY A 81 36.77 25.31 -11.98
N GLY A 82 36.76 24.04 -12.39
CA GLY A 82 36.64 23.60 -13.79
C GLY A 82 35.20 23.24 -14.16
N ASN A 83 34.78 23.53 -15.39
CA ASN A 83 33.42 23.27 -15.88
C ASN A 83 33.26 21.81 -16.32
N LEU A 84 32.03 21.27 -16.22
CA LEU A 84 31.67 19.92 -16.67
C LEU A 84 30.46 19.99 -17.61
N THR A 85 30.68 19.90 -18.92
CA THR A 85 29.67 20.19 -19.95
C THR A 85 29.45 18.99 -20.87
N GLY A 86 28.19 18.62 -21.12
CA GLY A 86 27.84 17.61 -22.12
C GLY A 86 28.10 18.07 -23.56
N SER A 87 28.54 17.17 -24.44
CA SER A 87 28.87 17.50 -25.83
C SER A 87 27.66 17.69 -26.74
N ASP A 88 26.53 17.08 -26.38
CA ASP A 88 25.23 17.23 -27.03
C ASP A 88 24.17 17.41 -25.94
N ILE A 89 23.59 18.61 -25.87
CA ILE A 89 22.71 19.03 -24.77
C ILE A 89 21.32 19.21 -25.35
N SER A 90 20.40 18.35 -24.91
CA SER A 90 18.99 18.46 -25.28
C SER A 90 18.37 19.67 -24.56
N ALA A 91 18.14 20.75 -25.30
CA ALA A 91 17.44 21.94 -24.84
C ALA A 91 16.77 22.68 -25.99
N TYR A 92 15.69 23.43 -25.70
CA TYR A 92 15.10 24.38 -26.64
C TYR A 92 14.51 25.59 -25.90
N MET A 93 14.55 26.74 -26.55
CA MET A 93 14.00 27.99 -26.02
C MET A 93 12.56 28.15 -26.51
N ALA A 94 11.60 27.72 -25.71
CA ALA A 94 10.19 27.70 -26.07
C ALA A 94 9.62 29.12 -26.21
N PHE A 95 8.84 29.35 -27.27
CA PHE A 95 8.03 30.56 -27.40
C PHE A 95 6.81 30.49 -26.47
N SER A 96 6.52 31.55 -25.71
CA SER A 96 5.26 31.64 -24.98
C SER A 96 4.14 32.19 -25.88
N GLY A 97 2.93 31.65 -25.65
CA GLY A 97 1.77 31.86 -26.51
C GLY A 97 1.40 33.34 -26.69
N GLY A 98 1.59 33.84 -27.91
CA GLY A 98 1.30 35.23 -28.27
C GLY A 98 2.45 35.86 -29.04
N ALA A 99 3.19 36.75 -28.39
CA ALA A 99 4.35 37.44 -28.95
C ALA A 99 5.58 37.26 -28.05
N SER A 100 6.68 36.84 -28.66
CA SER A 100 8.00 36.65 -28.04
C SER A 100 9.08 37.42 -28.82
N THR A 101 10.22 37.69 -28.21
CA THR A 101 11.42 38.18 -28.92
C THR A 101 12.63 37.32 -28.63
N ILE A 102 13.46 37.07 -29.63
CA ILE A 102 14.86 36.61 -29.45
C ILE A 102 15.76 37.80 -29.79
N GLU A 103 16.76 38.06 -28.96
CA GLU A 103 17.84 39.00 -29.23
C GLU A 103 19.14 38.24 -29.51
N LEU A 104 19.68 38.46 -30.71
CA LEU A 104 20.89 37.81 -31.20
C LEU A 104 22.00 38.87 -31.30
N PRO A 105 23.13 38.74 -30.58
CA PRO A 105 24.34 39.48 -30.92
C PRO A 105 24.72 39.19 -32.39
N VAL A 106 25.22 40.21 -33.09
CA VAL A 106 25.72 40.09 -34.48
C VAL A 106 26.95 40.98 -34.74
N GLN A 107 27.65 41.39 -33.67
CA GLN A 107 28.68 42.45 -33.70
C GLN A 107 29.93 42.01 -34.49
N GLY A 108 29.97 42.35 -35.77
CA GLY A 108 31.08 42.06 -36.68
C GLY A 108 30.62 41.42 -37.99
N LEU A 109 29.42 40.85 -38.01
CA LEU A 109 28.73 40.44 -39.23
C LEU A 109 28.24 41.67 -39.99
N THR A 110 28.25 41.64 -41.33
CA THR A 110 27.91 42.80 -42.16
C THR A 110 27.17 42.41 -43.44
N GLY A 111 26.28 43.30 -43.89
CA GLY A 111 25.46 43.12 -45.08
C GLY A 111 24.50 41.93 -45.01
N THR A 112 24.19 41.35 -46.18
CA THR A 112 23.24 40.24 -46.29
C THR A 112 23.74 38.98 -45.59
N SER A 113 22.97 38.54 -44.58
CA SER A 113 23.22 37.34 -43.79
C SER A 113 21.98 36.43 -43.82
N THR A 114 22.16 35.15 -43.50
CA THR A 114 21.09 34.16 -43.37
C THR A 114 20.96 33.76 -41.91
N VAL A 115 19.78 33.99 -41.31
CA VAL A 115 19.43 33.52 -39.98
C VAL A 115 18.73 32.16 -40.13
N ARG A 116 19.15 31.18 -39.32
CA ARG A 116 18.56 29.84 -39.26
C ARG A 116 18.15 29.53 -37.83
N LEU A 117 16.93 29.07 -37.63
CA LEU A 117 16.45 28.54 -36.36
C LEU A 117 16.28 27.02 -36.50
N MET A 118 17.07 26.23 -35.79
CA MET A 118 16.89 24.78 -35.71
C MET A 118 15.77 24.48 -34.72
N MET A 119 14.63 23.99 -35.18
CA MET A 119 13.40 23.89 -34.39
C MET A 119 13.32 22.58 -33.60
N SER A 120 12.76 22.66 -32.38
CA SER A 120 12.48 21.51 -31.50
C SER A 120 11.44 20.51 -32.04
N SER A 121 10.82 20.81 -33.19
CA SER A 121 9.75 20.02 -33.80
C SER A 121 9.58 20.39 -35.27
N THR A 122 9.31 19.40 -36.14
CA THR A 122 9.03 19.61 -37.56
C THR A 122 7.78 20.49 -37.77
N LEU A 123 7.98 21.73 -38.23
CA LEU A 123 6.89 22.66 -38.49
C LEU A 123 6.09 22.26 -39.73
N ASN A 124 4.79 22.52 -39.72
CA ASN A 124 3.87 22.15 -40.82
C ASN A 124 2.92 23.29 -41.25
N GLY A 125 3.03 24.47 -40.64
CA GLY A 125 2.21 25.66 -40.88
C GLY A 125 0.97 25.76 -40.00
N SER A 126 0.57 24.69 -39.28
CA SER A 126 -0.55 24.78 -38.32
C SER A 126 -0.21 25.61 -37.09
N GLU A 127 1.08 25.85 -36.84
CA GLU A 127 1.59 26.65 -35.73
C GLU A 127 1.23 28.15 -35.90
N SER A 128 0.85 28.58 -37.11
CA SER A 128 0.61 29.98 -37.49
C SER A 128 1.81 30.89 -37.18
N LEU A 129 3.02 30.35 -37.31
CA LEU A 129 4.27 31.00 -36.90
C LEU A 129 4.66 32.11 -37.88
N THR A 130 4.86 33.32 -37.38
CA THR A 130 5.51 34.42 -38.09
C THR A 130 6.72 34.90 -37.32
N ILE A 131 7.84 35.05 -38.02
CA ILE A 131 9.09 35.64 -37.50
C ILE A 131 9.38 36.90 -38.31
N THR A 132 9.66 38.01 -37.66
CA THR A 132 9.99 39.31 -38.28
C THR A 132 11.24 39.90 -37.64
N ALA A 133 12.29 40.06 -38.44
CA ALA A 133 13.55 40.64 -37.99
C ALA A 133 13.44 42.17 -37.80
N SER A 134 14.27 42.76 -36.93
CA SER A 134 14.34 44.22 -36.72
C SER A 134 14.78 45.00 -37.97
N THR A 135 15.41 44.32 -38.93
CA THR A 135 15.75 44.80 -40.28
C THR A 135 14.53 44.95 -41.21
N GLY A 136 13.42 44.24 -40.92
CA GLY A 136 12.12 44.39 -41.57
C GLY A 136 11.68 43.22 -42.46
N GLU A 137 12.56 42.25 -42.73
CA GLU A 137 12.20 41.00 -43.39
C GLU A 137 11.38 40.09 -42.47
N SER A 138 10.47 39.30 -43.06
CA SER A 138 9.64 38.35 -42.33
C SER A 138 9.41 37.05 -43.09
N ILE A 139 9.15 35.99 -42.33
CA ILE A 139 8.68 34.69 -42.80
C ILE A 139 7.41 34.31 -42.03
N SER A 140 6.44 33.71 -42.71
CA SER A 140 5.16 33.26 -42.15
C SER A 140 4.86 31.85 -42.61
N ASP A 141 4.28 31.05 -41.71
CA ASP A 141 3.93 29.64 -41.87
C ASP A 141 5.07 28.76 -42.47
N PRO A 142 6.31 28.83 -41.91
CA PRO A 142 7.42 28.00 -42.36
C PRO A 142 7.17 26.51 -42.04
N THR A 143 7.85 25.62 -42.77
CA THR A 143 7.68 24.17 -42.67
C THR A 143 9.01 23.43 -42.70
N GLY A 144 9.13 22.34 -41.93
CA GLY A 144 10.37 21.58 -41.74
C GLY A 144 11.02 21.85 -40.39
N ASP A 145 12.22 21.30 -40.20
CA ASP A 145 12.97 21.34 -38.94
C ASP A 145 13.89 22.58 -38.81
N GLU A 146 14.00 23.39 -39.87
CA GLU A 146 14.77 24.65 -39.88
C GLU A 146 13.90 25.80 -40.42
N VAL A 147 13.90 26.95 -39.73
CA VAL A 147 13.36 28.21 -40.28
C VAL A 147 14.53 29.07 -40.76
N SER A 148 14.67 29.21 -42.08
CA SER A 148 15.70 30.01 -42.74
C SER A 148 15.15 31.33 -43.27
N MET A 149 15.77 32.47 -42.94
CA MET A 149 15.45 33.79 -43.51
C MET A 149 16.70 34.61 -43.83
N GLN A 150 16.64 35.46 -44.85
CA GLN A 150 17.70 36.43 -45.15
C GLN A 150 17.38 37.79 -44.54
N VAL A 151 18.43 38.47 -44.06
CA VAL A 151 18.38 39.81 -43.45
C VAL A 151 19.54 40.66 -43.95
N ASP A 152 19.35 41.97 -44.10
CA ASP A 152 20.46 42.91 -44.32
C ASP A 152 20.89 43.57 -43.00
N LEU A 153 22.01 43.11 -42.43
CA LEU A 153 22.59 43.67 -41.20
C LEU A 153 23.25 45.05 -41.43
N GLY A 154 23.49 45.43 -42.69
CA GLY A 154 24.17 46.67 -43.04
C GLY A 154 25.60 46.77 -42.50
N ASP A 155 26.03 48.00 -42.18
CA ASP A 155 27.32 48.31 -41.57
C ASP A 155 27.13 48.61 -40.06
N GLY A 156 27.51 47.67 -39.19
CA GLY A 156 27.62 47.93 -37.75
C GLY A 156 26.34 47.76 -36.91
N MET A 157 25.48 46.81 -37.26
CA MET A 157 24.49 46.28 -36.32
C MET A 157 25.20 45.50 -35.20
N GLU A 158 24.78 45.71 -33.94
CA GLU A 158 25.33 44.98 -32.78
C GLU A 158 24.38 43.87 -32.30
N THR A 159 23.07 44.07 -32.48
CA THR A 159 22.02 43.12 -32.07
C THR A 159 20.91 43.07 -33.13
N LEU A 160 20.55 41.86 -33.54
CA LEU A 160 19.39 41.56 -34.38
C LEU A 160 18.26 41.05 -33.47
N THR A 161 17.07 41.64 -33.57
CA THR A 161 15.89 41.19 -32.80
C THR A 161 14.94 40.43 -33.71
N LEU A 162 14.63 39.19 -33.38
CA LEU A 162 13.57 38.41 -34.03
C LEU A 162 12.28 38.55 -33.23
N ASN A 163 11.27 39.19 -33.81
CA ASN A 163 9.93 39.27 -33.24
C ASN A 163 9.14 38.03 -33.71
N VAL A 164 8.65 37.23 -32.78
CA VAL A 164 8.00 35.95 -33.05
C VAL A 164 6.54 36.00 -32.60
N THR A 165 5.61 35.58 -33.45
CA THR A 165 4.21 35.37 -33.10
C THR A 165 3.71 34.02 -33.59
N HIS A 166 2.89 33.32 -32.80
CA HIS A 166 2.33 32.02 -33.16
C HIS A 166 0.95 31.82 -32.52
N ASN A 167 0.21 30.81 -33.00
CA ASN A 167 -1.08 30.38 -32.45
C ASN A 167 -1.12 28.86 -32.19
N HIS A 168 0.05 28.28 -31.91
CA HIS A 168 0.20 26.86 -31.53
C HIS A 168 -0.09 26.62 -30.04
N PRO A 169 -0.85 25.57 -29.65
CA PRO A 169 -1.20 25.32 -28.25
C PRO A 169 -0.14 24.53 -27.46
N PHE A 170 0.86 23.94 -28.11
CA PHE A 170 1.95 23.20 -27.46
C PHE A 170 3.27 23.99 -27.52
N PRO A 171 4.12 23.95 -26.47
CA PRO A 171 5.44 24.57 -26.48
C PRO A 171 6.33 24.03 -27.61
N PHE A 172 7.07 24.94 -28.24
CA PHE A 172 8.09 24.66 -29.26
C PHE A 172 8.97 25.91 -29.45
N GLY A 173 10.15 25.75 -30.04
CA GLY A 173 11.06 26.87 -30.31
C GLY A 173 12.40 26.41 -30.86
N PRO A 174 13.39 27.31 -31.03
CA PRO A 174 14.73 26.93 -31.45
C PRO A 174 15.47 26.12 -30.37
N MET A 175 16.06 25.00 -30.78
CA MET A 175 17.17 24.35 -30.08
C MET A 175 18.46 25.16 -30.23
N ALA A 176 18.63 25.84 -31.38
CA ALA A 176 19.71 26.78 -31.63
C ALA A 176 19.31 27.79 -32.71
N VAL A 177 20.06 28.89 -32.79
CA VAL A 177 20.00 29.88 -33.87
C VAL A 177 21.40 30.12 -34.44
N GLU A 178 21.54 30.05 -35.76
CA GLU A 178 22.76 30.42 -36.48
C GLU A 178 22.55 31.70 -37.29
N VAL A 179 23.53 32.60 -37.28
CA VAL A 179 23.62 33.74 -38.20
C VAL A 179 24.84 33.53 -39.10
N VAL A 180 24.59 33.37 -40.40
CA VAL A 180 25.61 33.05 -41.41
C VAL A 180 25.77 34.24 -42.36
N ASP A 181 26.94 34.88 -42.36
CA ASP A 181 27.18 36.08 -43.16
C ASP A 181 27.57 35.77 -44.62
N SER A 182 27.71 36.83 -45.43
CA SER A 182 28.15 36.71 -46.83
C SER A 182 29.59 36.20 -47.03
N SER A 183 30.42 36.17 -45.97
CA SER A 183 31.77 35.59 -45.98
C SER A 183 31.84 34.15 -45.42
N ALA A 184 30.70 33.58 -45.01
CA ALA A 184 30.57 32.28 -44.34
C ALA A 184 31.28 32.20 -42.97
N GLN A 185 31.35 33.30 -42.23
CA GLN A 185 31.35 33.25 -40.78
C GLN A 185 29.98 32.74 -40.30
N ILE A 186 30.00 32.00 -39.18
CA ILE A 186 28.81 31.46 -38.53
C ILE A 186 28.91 31.85 -37.05
N GLU A 187 27.97 32.66 -36.58
CA GLU A 187 27.73 32.83 -35.14
C GLU A 187 26.58 31.89 -34.77
N ARG A 188 26.78 31.05 -33.76
CA ARG A 188 25.81 30.03 -33.31
C ARG A 188 25.48 30.25 -31.84
N TYR A 189 24.19 30.25 -31.54
CA TYR A 189 23.63 30.44 -30.22
C TYR A 189 22.76 29.23 -29.88
N GLU A 190 23.23 28.38 -28.96
CA GLU A 190 22.44 27.26 -28.44
C GLU A 190 21.29 27.78 -27.56
N ALA A 191 20.26 26.97 -27.31
CA ALA A 191 19.04 27.41 -26.60
C ALA A 191 19.29 28.18 -25.30
N TRP A 192 20.21 27.70 -24.45
CA TRP A 192 20.57 28.33 -23.16
C TRP A 192 21.43 29.60 -23.29
N GLN A 193 21.76 30.01 -24.51
CA GLN A 193 22.46 31.26 -24.84
C GLN A 193 21.55 32.31 -25.50
N LEU A 194 20.29 31.96 -25.79
CA LEU A 194 19.31 32.87 -26.37
C LEU A 194 18.70 33.75 -25.27
N ASP A 195 18.65 35.06 -25.51
CA ASP A 195 18.02 36.05 -24.63
C ASP A 195 16.83 36.73 -25.33
N GLY A 196 16.01 37.46 -24.59
CA GLY A 196 14.88 38.22 -25.14
C GLY A 196 13.68 38.29 -24.19
N THR A 197 12.47 38.28 -24.75
CA THR A 197 11.23 38.45 -23.97
C THR A 197 10.21 37.37 -24.29
N SER A 198 9.43 36.97 -23.28
CA SER A 198 8.38 35.95 -23.40
C SER A 198 8.89 34.56 -23.86
N LEU A 199 10.15 34.25 -23.56
CA LEU A 199 10.78 32.95 -23.82
C LEU A 199 10.83 32.07 -22.55
N VAL A 200 10.88 30.74 -22.73
CA VAL A 200 11.07 29.77 -21.63
C VAL A 200 12.08 28.69 -22.03
N LEU A 201 13.25 28.67 -21.39
CA LEU A 201 14.25 27.61 -21.61
C LEU A 201 13.71 26.28 -21.09
N THR A 202 13.59 25.30 -21.97
CA THR A 202 13.15 23.93 -21.66
C THR A 202 14.30 22.97 -21.91
N TRP A 203 14.63 22.15 -20.91
CA TRP A 203 15.64 21.11 -21.01
C TRP A 203 14.97 19.77 -21.35
N GLY A 204 15.63 18.99 -22.19
CA GLY A 204 15.27 17.62 -22.52
C GLY A 204 16.08 16.61 -21.70
N GLU A 205 16.39 15.48 -22.32
CA GLU A 205 17.18 14.41 -21.70
C GLU A 205 18.58 14.86 -21.26
N ALA A 206 19.16 14.10 -20.33
CA ALA A 206 20.53 14.34 -19.89
C ALA A 206 21.56 14.02 -20.99
N ALA A 207 22.54 14.91 -21.15
CA ALA A 207 23.66 14.72 -22.08
C ALA A 207 24.59 13.60 -21.61
N PHE A 208 24.77 13.46 -20.29
CA PHE A 208 25.57 12.43 -19.63
C PHE A 208 25.09 12.21 -18.19
N SER A 209 25.63 11.21 -17.50
CA SER A 209 25.27 10.87 -16.12
C SER A 209 26.46 10.84 -15.16
N ILE A 210 26.19 11.05 -13.87
CA ILE A 210 27.14 10.93 -12.75
C ILE A 210 26.55 9.99 -11.70
N ASP A 211 27.16 8.81 -11.54
CA ASP A 211 26.85 7.82 -10.50
C ASP A 211 27.88 7.91 -9.36
N ALA A 212 27.50 8.57 -8.27
CA ALA A 212 28.35 8.83 -7.11
C ALA A 212 28.05 7.86 -5.95
N GLN A 213 28.67 6.68 -5.98
CA GLN A 213 28.67 5.69 -4.88
C GLN A 213 29.76 6.01 -3.83
N GLY A 214 30.82 6.72 -4.23
CA GLY A 214 31.90 7.23 -3.38
C GLY A 214 31.63 8.63 -2.87
N THR A 215 32.62 9.52 -3.02
CA THR A 215 32.51 10.94 -2.69
C THR A 215 32.57 11.81 -3.95
N LEU A 216 31.56 12.66 -4.16
CA LEU A 216 31.52 13.67 -5.21
C LEU A 216 31.60 15.06 -4.56
N ILE A 217 32.59 15.85 -4.95
CA ILE A 217 32.77 17.24 -4.55
C ILE A 217 32.73 18.09 -5.81
N ILE A 218 31.88 19.11 -5.82
CA ILE A 218 31.74 20.10 -6.87
C ILE A 218 31.85 21.47 -6.23
N ALA A 219 32.98 22.14 -6.43
CA ALA A 219 33.33 23.39 -5.78
C ALA A 219 33.68 24.47 -6.82
N ASP A 220 33.03 25.63 -6.70
CA ASP A 220 33.27 26.82 -7.52
C ASP A 220 33.14 26.58 -9.05
N ALA A 221 32.30 25.63 -9.46
CA ALA A 221 32.24 25.07 -10.82
C ALA A 221 30.86 25.21 -11.50
N VAL A 222 30.79 25.06 -12.83
CA VAL A 222 29.53 24.90 -13.58
C VAL A 222 29.39 23.47 -14.09
N VAL A 223 28.23 22.85 -13.87
CA VAL A 223 27.86 21.55 -14.46
C VAL A 223 26.67 21.76 -15.38
N ARG A 224 26.79 21.35 -16.65
CA ARG A 224 25.73 21.54 -17.67
C ARG A 224 25.35 20.23 -18.36
N GLY A 225 24.08 19.82 -18.23
CA GLY A 225 23.48 18.67 -18.91
C GLY A 225 23.54 17.33 -18.18
N ALA A 226 23.85 17.25 -16.88
CA ALA A 226 24.06 15.99 -16.16
C ALA A 226 22.77 15.37 -15.57
N ASP A 227 22.65 14.04 -15.53
CA ASP A 227 21.85 13.32 -14.52
C ASP A 227 22.77 13.03 -13.33
N ILE A 228 22.46 13.55 -12.13
CA ILE A 228 23.35 13.46 -10.97
C ILE A 228 22.69 12.61 -9.89
N ARG A 229 23.28 11.45 -9.60
CA ARG A 229 22.79 10.51 -8.59
C ARG A 229 23.83 10.25 -7.51
N CYS A 230 23.41 10.44 -6.27
CA CYS A 230 24.21 10.40 -5.08
C CYS A 230 23.79 9.21 -4.22
N SER A 231 24.52 8.10 -4.33
CA SER A 231 24.39 6.93 -3.46
C SER A 231 25.36 6.97 -2.26
N GLY A 232 26.39 7.83 -2.31
CA GLY A 232 27.39 8.01 -1.27
C GLY A 232 27.32 9.38 -0.61
N THR A 233 28.37 10.19 -0.78
CA THR A 233 28.48 11.55 -0.25
C THR A 233 28.64 12.56 -1.38
N CYS A 234 27.74 13.52 -1.47
CA CYS A 234 27.77 14.60 -2.47
C CYS A 234 27.83 15.98 -1.80
N SER A 235 28.72 16.84 -2.30
CA SER A 235 28.82 18.25 -1.90
C SER A 235 28.90 19.14 -3.12
N ILE A 236 27.97 20.09 -3.22
CA ILE A 236 27.87 21.11 -4.26
C ILE A 236 27.96 22.47 -3.56
N ASP A 237 29.03 23.20 -3.82
CA ASP A 237 29.42 24.40 -3.07
C ASP A 237 29.83 25.52 -4.04
N ARG A 238 29.24 26.71 -3.91
CA ARG A 238 29.45 27.88 -4.81
C ARG A 238 29.38 27.56 -6.31
N SER A 239 28.53 26.60 -6.70
CA SER A 239 28.51 26.03 -8.05
C SER A 239 27.17 26.25 -8.75
N THR A 240 27.16 26.18 -10.09
CA THR A 240 25.94 26.34 -10.91
C THR A 240 25.59 25.04 -11.62
N MET A 241 24.42 24.48 -11.34
CA MET A 241 23.89 23.26 -11.97
C MET A 241 22.87 23.66 -13.05
N GLU A 242 23.28 23.73 -14.31
CA GLU A 242 22.43 24.15 -15.44
C GLU A 242 21.89 22.93 -16.18
N GLY A 243 20.58 22.80 -16.35
CA GLY A 243 19.99 21.64 -17.02
C GLY A 243 20.45 20.31 -16.43
N SER A 244 20.74 20.29 -15.13
CA SER A 244 21.43 19.20 -14.42
C SER A 244 20.65 18.73 -13.18
N ALA A 245 19.36 19.03 -13.16
CA ALA A 245 18.40 18.63 -12.14
C ALA A 245 17.25 17.80 -12.76
N PRO A 246 16.50 17.00 -11.98
CA PRO A 246 16.61 16.81 -10.53
C PRO A 246 17.93 16.14 -10.12
N ILE A 247 18.50 16.58 -8.99
CA ILE A 247 19.64 15.90 -8.34
C ILE A 247 19.07 14.87 -7.36
N ILE A 248 19.40 13.59 -7.53
CA ILE A 248 18.83 12.51 -6.72
C ILE A 248 19.82 12.10 -5.63
N ALA A 249 19.40 12.21 -4.37
CA ALA A 249 20.08 11.58 -3.23
C ALA A 249 19.33 10.30 -2.83
N GLU A 250 19.96 9.16 -3.07
CA GLU A 250 19.37 7.83 -2.82
C GLU A 250 19.29 7.51 -1.32
N ALA A 251 18.53 6.48 -0.94
CA ALA A 251 18.38 6.08 0.46
C ALA A 251 19.73 5.81 1.14
N GLY A 252 19.90 6.28 2.38
CA GLY A 252 21.15 6.25 3.15
C GLY A 252 22.26 7.20 2.67
N ALA A 253 22.10 7.92 1.55
CA ALA A 253 23.10 8.85 1.04
C ALA A 253 23.13 10.19 1.81
N SER A 254 24.12 11.03 1.49
CA SER A 254 24.18 12.41 1.96
C SER A 254 24.47 13.39 0.83
N LEU A 255 23.69 14.48 0.78
CA LEU A 255 23.82 15.55 -0.21
C LEU A 255 23.82 16.91 0.52
N SER A 256 24.80 17.75 0.20
CA SER A 256 24.83 19.15 0.62
C SER A 256 24.90 20.08 -0.59
N VAL A 257 23.92 20.98 -0.71
CA VAL A 257 23.89 22.07 -1.68
C VAL A 257 24.05 23.38 -0.89
N ARG A 258 25.14 24.11 -1.16
CA ARG A 258 25.58 25.27 -0.37
C ARG A 258 25.97 26.43 -1.27
N SER A 259 25.43 27.62 -0.99
CA SER A 259 25.75 28.86 -1.73
C SER A 259 25.69 28.71 -3.27
N SER A 260 24.82 27.82 -3.76
CA SER A 260 24.82 27.31 -5.14
C SER A 260 23.52 27.64 -5.87
N LEU A 261 23.56 27.55 -7.20
CA LEU A 261 22.45 27.91 -8.08
C LEU A 261 22.07 26.70 -8.94
N ILE A 262 20.79 26.37 -9.01
CA ILE A 262 20.25 25.34 -9.92
C ILE A 262 19.36 26.05 -10.95
N LEU A 263 19.57 25.79 -12.24
CA LEU A 263 18.89 26.46 -13.35
C LEU A 263 18.26 25.45 -14.31
N GLY A 264 16.94 25.33 -14.24
CA GLY A 264 16.13 24.52 -15.14
C GLY A 264 16.25 23.03 -14.86
N SER A 265 15.51 22.56 -13.86
CA SER A 265 15.23 21.14 -13.73
C SER A 265 14.43 20.59 -14.91
N ARG A 266 14.59 19.29 -15.18
CA ARG A 266 13.80 18.52 -16.15
C ARG A 266 12.45 18.07 -15.57
N THR A 267 12.28 18.11 -14.25
CA THR A 267 11.05 17.80 -13.52
C THR A 267 10.58 19.00 -12.72
N ASP A 268 9.47 18.87 -12.00
CA ASP A 268 8.98 19.85 -11.03
C ASP A 268 9.76 19.86 -9.69
N GLU A 269 10.96 19.26 -9.62
CA GLU A 269 11.87 19.36 -8.47
C GLU A 269 13.33 19.62 -8.86
N ASP A 270 14.04 20.49 -8.14
CA ASP A 270 15.48 20.69 -8.32
C ASP A 270 16.33 19.59 -7.65
N VAL A 271 15.84 19.03 -6.54
CA VAL A 271 16.53 17.99 -5.74
C VAL A 271 15.51 17.01 -5.15
N VAL A 272 15.80 15.71 -5.22
CA VAL A 272 14.97 14.64 -4.64
C VAL A 272 15.78 13.85 -3.62
N ALA A 273 15.43 13.96 -2.34
CA ALA A 273 15.97 13.13 -1.27
C ALA A 273 15.08 11.88 -1.07
N VAL A 274 15.64 10.70 -1.26
CA VAL A 274 14.92 9.42 -1.12
C VAL A 274 14.99 8.92 0.33
N ASP A 275 13.85 8.53 0.90
CA ASP A 275 13.74 7.94 2.24
C ASP A 275 14.48 8.73 3.34
N ASP A 276 15.52 8.14 3.94
CA ASP A 276 16.33 8.67 5.04
C ASP A 276 17.55 9.49 4.56
N ALA A 277 17.68 9.75 3.25
CA ALA A 277 18.77 10.54 2.67
C ALA A 277 18.96 11.87 3.42
N THR A 278 20.20 12.13 3.86
CA THR A 278 20.55 13.35 4.58
C THR A 278 20.72 14.50 3.59
N LEU A 279 19.80 15.46 3.63
CA LEU A 279 19.84 16.65 2.79
C LEU A 279 20.23 17.88 3.60
N VAL A 280 21.14 18.68 3.05
CA VAL A 280 21.49 20.03 3.50
C VAL A 280 21.30 20.97 2.32
N TYR A 281 20.45 21.97 2.47
CA TYR A 281 20.18 22.99 1.44
C TYR A 281 20.27 24.37 2.10
N GLU A 282 21.39 25.07 1.90
CA GLU A 282 21.71 26.33 2.61
C GLU A 282 22.21 27.40 1.63
N ASP A 283 21.77 28.66 1.82
CA ASP A 283 22.15 29.85 1.03
C ASP A 283 22.08 29.67 -0.51
N SER A 284 21.26 28.73 -0.99
CA SER A 284 21.17 28.28 -2.38
C SER A 284 19.81 28.63 -3.00
N SER A 285 19.73 28.69 -4.32
CA SER A 285 18.49 28.98 -5.06
C SER A 285 18.26 28.00 -6.20
N GLY A 286 17.02 27.50 -6.30
CA GLY A 286 16.56 26.58 -7.33
C GLY A 286 16.04 27.26 -8.61
N THR A 287 15.47 26.45 -9.50
CA THR A 287 14.79 26.90 -10.74
C THR A 287 13.61 27.81 -10.43
N GLY A 288 12.90 27.54 -9.33
CA GLY A 288 11.83 28.38 -8.82
C GLY A 288 10.47 28.23 -9.52
N GLY A 289 9.53 29.10 -9.16
CA GLY A 289 8.17 29.07 -9.71
C GLY A 289 7.39 27.83 -9.28
N TRP A 290 7.07 26.95 -10.24
CA TRP A 290 6.40 25.68 -9.96
C TRP A 290 7.35 24.55 -9.58
N THR A 291 8.66 24.70 -9.83
CA THR A 291 9.67 23.73 -9.43
C THR A 291 9.93 23.87 -7.92
N ASP A 292 9.79 22.78 -7.16
CA ASP A 292 10.17 22.75 -5.75
C ASP A 292 11.70 22.66 -5.62
N ALA A 293 12.29 23.52 -4.79
CA ALA A 293 13.73 23.60 -4.58
C ALA A 293 14.32 22.31 -3.96
N TRP A 294 13.50 21.55 -3.22
CA TRP A 294 13.72 20.12 -2.96
C TRP A 294 12.47 19.41 -2.43
N ILE A 295 12.42 18.09 -2.59
CA ILE A 295 11.43 17.19 -1.95
C ILE A 295 12.12 16.05 -1.19
N ARG A 296 11.45 15.51 -0.17
CA ARG A 296 11.70 14.17 0.38
C ARG A 296 10.63 13.22 -0.10
N ARG A 297 11.04 12.15 -0.79
CA ARG A 297 10.17 11.16 -1.43
C ARG A 297 10.46 9.77 -0.89
N LEU A 298 9.42 9.08 -0.42
CA LEU A 298 9.54 7.68 -0.03
C LEU A 298 9.68 6.77 -1.26
N SER A 299 10.49 5.73 -1.16
CA SER A 299 10.67 4.72 -2.21
C SER A 299 9.39 3.89 -2.44
N GLY A 300 8.77 3.41 -1.36
CA GLY A 300 7.43 2.81 -1.32
C GLY A 300 6.55 3.45 -0.23
N ARG A 301 5.32 2.95 0.01
CA ARG A 301 4.53 3.35 1.18
C ARG A 301 3.61 2.23 1.68
N THR A 302 4.22 1.13 2.08
CA THR A 302 3.54 -0.05 2.63
C THR A 302 3.08 0.19 4.06
N VAL A 303 1.84 -0.20 4.37
CA VAL A 303 1.29 -0.29 5.72
C VAL A 303 0.98 -1.76 6.02
N THR A 304 1.70 -2.35 6.97
CA THR A 304 1.44 -3.72 7.45
C THR A 304 0.55 -3.73 8.69
N THR A 305 -0.18 -4.81 8.90
CA THR A 305 -1.11 -4.96 10.03
C THR A 305 -1.27 -6.43 10.43
N ASN A 306 -1.75 -6.68 11.65
CA ASN A 306 -2.03 -8.02 12.18
C ASN A 306 -3.37 -8.62 11.70
N MET A 307 -4.14 -7.92 10.87
CA MET A 307 -5.52 -8.30 10.51
C MET A 307 -5.73 -8.37 8.98
N PRO A 308 -5.75 -9.57 8.39
CA PRO A 308 -6.15 -9.78 6.99
C PRO A 308 -7.56 -9.23 6.71
N GLY A 309 -7.75 -8.62 5.54
CA GLY A 309 -9.03 -8.04 5.14
C GLY A 309 -9.45 -6.77 5.90
N ALA A 310 -8.62 -6.24 6.81
CA ALA A 310 -8.86 -4.93 7.41
C ALA A 310 -8.77 -3.82 6.36
N LEU A 311 -9.67 -2.82 6.44
CA LEU A 311 -9.57 -1.60 5.64
C LEU A 311 -8.44 -0.74 6.19
N VAL A 312 -7.43 -0.46 5.36
CA VAL A 312 -6.33 0.44 5.67
C VAL A 312 -6.51 1.72 4.87
N SER A 313 -6.49 2.86 5.55
CA SER A 313 -6.75 4.19 4.97
C SER A 313 -5.67 5.19 5.39
N GLY A 314 -5.17 5.95 4.42
CA GLY A 314 -4.44 7.18 4.67
C GLY A 314 -5.39 8.38 4.72
N SER A 315 -5.12 9.36 5.58
CA SER A 315 -5.73 10.70 5.52
C SER A 315 -4.64 11.75 5.45
N ASP A 316 -4.84 12.74 4.58
CA ASP A 316 -3.99 13.94 4.46
C ASP A 316 -2.51 13.59 4.18
N LEU A 317 -2.32 12.53 3.39
CA LEU A 317 -1.01 12.04 2.95
C LEU A 317 -0.51 12.82 1.73
N GLY A 318 0.80 12.73 1.53
CA GLY A 318 1.47 13.18 0.34
C GLY A 318 1.73 14.68 0.29
N TYR A 319 2.16 15.13 -0.88
CA TYR A 319 2.45 16.54 -1.13
C TYR A 319 1.27 17.44 -0.76
N LYS A 320 1.51 18.38 0.15
CA LYS A 320 0.51 19.33 0.70
C LYS A 320 -0.75 18.64 1.25
N GLY A 321 -0.64 17.40 1.73
CA GLY A 321 -1.74 16.59 2.27
C GLY A 321 -2.82 16.21 1.25
N SER A 322 -2.48 16.20 -0.05
CA SER A 322 -3.46 16.13 -1.14
C SER A 322 -4.08 14.75 -1.42
N LYS A 323 -3.81 13.72 -0.59
CA LYS A 323 -4.18 12.33 -0.85
C LYS A 323 -4.76 11.62 0.37
N SER A 324 -5.85 10.89 0.18
CA SER A 324 -6.42 9.98 1.18
C SER A 324 -6.73 8.60 0.57
N PRO A 325 -5.70 7.81 0.21
CA PRO A 325 -5.88 6.48 -0.40
C PRO A 325 -6.39 5.46 0.62
N ASN A 326 -7.10 4.42 0.16
CA ASN A 326 -7.43 3.26 0.98
C ASN A 326 -7.49 1.98 0.14
N ALA A 327 -7.27 0.84 0.78
CA ALA A 327 -7.59 -0.49 0.28
C ALA A 327 -7.67 -1.49 1.45
N PHE A 328 -8.06 -2.74 1.17
CA PHE A 328 -8.05 -3.81 2.16
C PHE A 328 -6.65 -4.44 2.26
N ALA A 329 -6.27 -4.88 3.46
CA ALA A 329 -5.00 -5.56 3.71
C ALA A 329 -5.02 -7.00 3.16
N GLU A 330 -4.04 -7.34 2.32
CA GLU A 330 -3.87 -8.66 1.71
C GLU A 330 -2.53 -9.27 2.12
N ALA A 331 -2.29 -10.54 1.76
CA ALA A 331 -1.03 -11.22 2.06
C ALA A 331 0.13 -10.67 1.20
N MET A 332 1.19 -10.23 1.86
CA MET A 332 2.39 -9.60 1.28
C MET A 332 3.64 -10.42 1.61
N GLY A 333 3.71 -11.64 1.06
CA GLY A 333 4.75 -12.60 1.41
C GLY A 333 4.43 -13.27 2.75
N ASP A 334 5.30 -13.07 3.74
CA ASP A 334 5.07 -13.53 5.13
C ASP A 334 4.31 -12.48 5.98
N ASP A 335 4.18 -11.25 5.48
CA ASP A 335 3.45 -10.14 6.11
C ASP A 335 2.01 -9.99 5.59
N VAL A 336 1.21 -9.12 6.23
CA VAL A 336 -0.14 -8.73 5.80
C VAL A 336 -0.21 -7.20 5.72
N GLY A 337 -0.72 -6.63 4.63
CA GLY A 337 -0.71 -5.18 4.44
C GLY A 337 -1.22 -4.66 3.09
N VAL A 338 -0.91 -3.40 2.80
CA VAL A 338 -1.26 -2.67 1.57
C VAL A 338 -0.13 -1.70 1.20
N ASP A 339 0.06 -1.40 -0.09
CA ASP A 339 0.85 -0.24 -0.53
C ASP A 339 -0.07 0.96 -0.82
N LEU A 340 0.14 2.06 -0.11
CA LEU A 340 -0.55 3.34 -0.32
C LEU A 340 0.27 4.31 -1.19
N GLY A 341 1.45 3.88 -1.67
CA GLY A 341 2.45 4.67 -2.38
C GLY A 341 2.26 4.75 -3.90
N SER A 342 1.06 4.44 -4.41
CA SER A 342 0.75 4.25 -5.84
C SER A 342 0.97 5.46 -6.77
N SER A 343 1.43 6.60 -6.24
CA SER A 343 1.92 7.74 -7.00
C SER A 343 3.14 8.41 -6.34
N GLU A 344 3.87 9.21 -7.13
CA GLU A 344 4.82 10.24 -6.67
C GLU A 344 4.22 11.07 -5.52
N MET A 345 3.08 11.69 -5.78
CA MET A 345 2.42 12.65 -4.90
C MET A 345 1.96 12.02 -3.57
N THR A 346 1.69 10.72 -3.49
CA THR A 346 1.41 9.98 -2.24
C THR A 346 2.65 9.65 -1.42
N ARG A 347 3.86 9.79 -1.98
CA ARG A 347 5.14 9.43 -1.35
C ARG A 347 5.99 10.64 -0.97
N ILE A 348 5.66 11.86 -1.43
CA ILE A 348 6.30 13.09 -0.99
C ILE A 348 5.84 13.42 0.44
N VAL A 349 6.78 13.55 1.38
CA VAL A 349 6.50 13.75 2.83
C VAL A 349 7.09 15.04 3.40
N GLU A 350 8.03 15.67 2.71
CA GLU A 350 8.70 16.91 3.10
C GLU A 350 9.08 17.68 1.84
N TRP A 351 9.06 19.02 1.84
CA TRP A 351 9.39 19.83 0.67
C TRP A 351 9.80 21.26 1.02
N LEU A 352 10.54 21.89 0.12
CA LEU A 352 10.79 23.33 0.07
C LEU A 352 10.37 23.83 -1.32
N THR A 353 9.38 24.73 -1.40
CA THR A 353 8.92 25.21 -2.71
C THR A 353 9.95 26.10 -3.40
N GLY A 354 9.79 26.33 -4.71
CA GLY A 354 10.58 27.29 -5.47
C GLY A 354 10.55 28.74 -4.93
N ASP A 355 9.50 29.10 -4.20
CA ASP A 355 9.39 30.36 -3.44
C ASP A 355 10.09 30.33 -2.06
N GLY A 356 10.76 29.22 -1.71
CA GLY A 356 11.40 29.02 -0.41
C GLY A 356 10.44 28.69 0.74
N VAL A 357 9.22 28.20 0.47
CA VAL A 357 8.25 27.85 1.51
C VAL A 357 8.43 26.39 1.91
N TYR A 358 8.95 26.16 3.12
CA TYR A 358 9.04 24.82 3.70
C TYR A 358 7.65 24.28 4.05
N GLY A 359 7.43 23.00 3.76
CA GLY A 359 6.25 22.25 4.18
C GLY A 359 6.57 20.79 4.42
N LYS A 360 5.66 20.12 5.11
CA LYS A 360 5.79 18.71 5.48
C LYS A 360 4.42 18.07 5.67
N GLU A 361 4.38 16.75 5.59
CA GLU A 361 3.19 15.95 5.84
C GLU A 361 2.92 15.82 7.36
N GLU A 362 1.65 15.92 7.74
CA GLU A 362 1.16 15.66 9.11
C GLU A 362 -0.07 14.72 9.12
N GLY A 363 -0.17 13.87 8.08
CA GLY A 363 -1.26 12.94 7.86
C GLY A 363 -1.28 11.73 8.81
N THR A 364 -2.21 10.81 8.58
CA THR A 364 -2.43 9.64 9.44
C THR A 364 -2.65 8.35 8.65
N PHE A 365 -2.32 7.22 9.27
CA PHE A 365 -2.80 5.91 8.87
C PHE A 365 -3.89 5.44 9.84
N THR A 366 -4.99 4.93 9.32
CA THR A 366 -6.06 4.29 10.08
C THR A 366 -6.31 2.90 9.54
N VAL A 367 -6.19 1.88 10.39
CA VAL A 367 -6.61 0.50 10.09
C VAL A 367 -7.95 0.28 10.78
N THR A 368 -8.89 -0.40 10.12
CA THR A 368 -10.20 -0.77 10.69
C THR A 368 -10.64 -2.13 10.20
N SER A 369 -11.12 -2.99 11.11
CA SER A 369 -11.79 -4.23 10.76
C SER A 369 -13.13 -4.35 11.49
N THR A 370 -14.16 -4.80 10.78
CA THR A 370 -15.51 -5.01 11.32
C THR A 370 -15.84 -6.49 11.29
N THR A 371 -16.20 -7.02 12.46
CA THR A 371 -16.36 -8.45 12.73
C THR A 371 -17.69 -8.70 13.44
N GLY A 372 -18.07 -9.98 13.63
CA GLY A 372 -19.21 -10.33 14.47
C GLY A 372 -19.06 -9.93 15.95
N TRP A 373 -17.84 -9.64 16.40
CA TRP A 373 -17.55 -9.27 17.79
C TRP A 373 -17.48 -7.75 18.00
N GLY A 374 -17.40 -6.95 16.93
CA GLY A 374 -17.27 -5.50 16.99
C GLY A 374 -16.46 -4.92 15.83
N THR A 375 -16.28 -3.60 15.84
CA THR A 375 -15.37 -2.89 14.94
C THR A 375 -14.13 -2.45 15.73
N PHE A 376 -12.96 -2.89 15.27
CA PHE A 376 -11.66 -2.55 15.85
C PHE A 376 -10.96 -1.53 14.94
N THR A 377 -10.43 -0.45 15.52
CA THR A 377 -9.79 0.65 14.76
C THR A 377 -8.55 1.16 15.49
N THR A 378 -7.43 1.23 14.77
CA THR A 378 -6.20 1.89 15.23
C THR A 378 -5.87 3.04 14.28
N THR A 379 -5.66 4.25 14.82
CA THR A 379 -5.18 5.41 14.06
C THR A 379 -3.84 5.88 14.63
N VAL A 380 -2.85 6.09 13.76
CA VAL A 380 -1.52 6.62 14.12
C VAL A 380 -1.11 7.76 13.16
N PRO A 381 -0.22 8.68 13.59
CA PRO A 381 0.46 9.59 12.67
C PRO A 381 1.17 8.82 11.56
N ALA A 382 1.14 9.32 10.34
CA ALA A 382 1.86 8.71 9.24
C ALA A 382 3.37 8.88 9.43
N VAL A 383 4.11 7.77 9.35
CA VAL A 383 5.57 7.78 9.49
C VAL A 383 6.21 8.02 8.12
N TRP A 384 7.28 8.81 8.10
CA TRP A 384 8.08 9.09 6.90
C TRP A 384 9.08 7.94 6.66
N ALA A 385 8.55 6.74 6.36
CA ALA A 385 9.33 5.54 6.08
C ALA A 385 8.64 4.68 5.01
N PRO A 386 9.38 3.92 4.17
CA PRO A 386 8.80 3.06 3.13
C PRO A 386 7.79 2.03 3.62
N THR A 387 7.95 1.56 4.86
CA THR A 387 7.07 0.58 5.51
C THR A 387 6.73 1.05 6.91
N THR A 388 5.45 1.00 7.28
CA THR A 388 4.95 1.28 8.64
C THR A 388 4.09 0.11 9.11
N ASN A 389 4.25 -0.33 10.36
CA ASN A 389 3.34 -1.30 10.97
C ASN A 389 2.25 -0.60 11.80
N VAL A 390 0.99 -0.97 11.58
CA VAL A 390 -0.19 -0.43 12.29
C VAL A 390 -1.13 -1.60 12.62
N ASN A 391 -0.93 -2.20 13.79
CA ASN A 391 -1.76 -3.30 14.26
C ASN A 391 -3.06 -2.81 14.90
N LEU A 392 -4.14 -3.57 14.72
CA LEU A 392 -5.37 -3.44 15.48
C LEU A 392 -5.16 -3.93 16.91
N GLU A 393 -5.67 -3.16 17.87
CA GLU A 393 -5.95 -3.68 19.21
C GLU A 393 -7.13 -4.66 19.09
N LEU A 394 -6.94 -5.90 19.56
CA LEU A 394 -7.91 -6.99 19.49
C LEU A 394 -8.31 -7.46 20.89
N PRO A 395 -9.52 -8.03 21.07
CA PRO A 395 -9.88 -8.79 22.27
C PRO A 395 -9.15 -10.14 22.26
N MET A 396 -9.03 -10.77 23.44
CA MET A 396 -8.51 -12.13 23.59
C MET A 396 -9.40 -12.88 24.57
N ILE A 397 -10.33 -13.69 24.05
CA ILE A 397 -11.42 -14.30 24.81
C ILE A 397 -11.03 -15.68 25.31
N GLU A 398 -11.13 -15.88 26.62
CA GLU A 398 -10.71 -17.10 27.31
C GLU A 398 -11.83 -17.54 28.28
N VAL A 399 -12.24 -18.82 28.25
CA VAL A 399 -12.95 -19.42 29.38
C VAL A 399 -11.89 -19.82 30.40
N VAL A 400 -11.90 -19.23 31.59
CA VAL A 400 -10.83 -19.40 32.59
C VAL A 400 -11.23 -20.32 33.75
N ALA A 401 -12.53 -20.52 34.00
CA ALA A 401 -13.04 -21.48 34.97
C ALA A 401 -14.39 -22.06 34.56
N ILE A 402 -14.66 -23.29 35.02
CA ILE A 402 -15.96 -23.97 34.92
C ILE A 402 -16.25 -24.61 36.28
N GLU A 403 -17.13 -23.99 37.06
CA GLU A 403 -17.55 -24.49 38.37
C GLU A 403 -18.92 -25.15 38.29
N VAL A 404 -19.03 -26.39 38.79
CA VAL A 404 -20.28 -27.16 38.83
C VAL A 404 -20.89 -27.15 40.23
N GLU A 405 -22.21 -27.01 40.33
CA GLU A 405 -22.96 -26.92 41.60
C GLU A 405 -22.77 -28.17 42.48
N GLU A 406 -22.81 -29.36 41.87
CA GLU A 406 -22.53 -30.65 42.50
C GLU A 406 -21.66 -31.52 41.59
N ARG A 407 -20.93 -32.47 42.17
CA ARG A 407 -20.12 -33.46 41.43
C ARG A 407 -20.86 -34.77 41.13
N THR A 408 -22.14 -34.83 41.49
CA THR A 408 -23.07 -35.93 41.25
C THR A 408 -24.38 -35.36 40.76
N ALA A 409 -24.95 -35.89 39.68
CA ALA A 409 -26.17 -35.36 39.09
C ALA A 409 -27.10 -36.48 38.62
N THR A 410 -28.41 -36.20 38.55
CA THR A 410 -29.37 -37.18 38.01
C THR A 410 -29.47 -37.05 36.50
N VAL A 411 -29.36 -38.16 35.77
CA VAL A 411 -29.63 -38.23 34.33
C VAL A 411 -31.00 -37.60 34.00
N ASN A 412 -31.04 -36.84 32.90
CA ASN A 412 -32.17 -36.02 32.44
C ASN A 412 -32.63 -34.88 33.37
N LYS A 413 -31.90 -34.54 34.44
CA LYS A 413 -32.10 -33.28 35.20
C LYS A 413 -31.02 -32.25 34.87
N SER A 414 -31.35 -30.97 35.05
CA SER A 414 -30.40 -29.87 34.98
C SER A 414 -29.52 -29.80 36.23
N LEU A 415 -28.23 -29.56 36.02
CA LEU A 415 -27.21 -29.21 37.02
C LEU A 415 -26.79 -27.75 36.80
N GLY A 416 -26.64 -26.95 37.87
CA GLY A 416 -26.09 -25.60 37.78
C GLY A 416 -24.60 -25.60 37.44
N VAL A 417 -24.19 -24.70 36.54
CA VAL A 417 -22.79 -24.46 36.18
C VAL A 417 -22.55 -22.95 36.11
N MET A 418 -21.40 -22.50 36.61
CA MET A 418 -20.88 -21.14 36.40
C MET A 418 -19.65 -21.21 35.49
N LEU A 419 -19.65 -20.44 34.41
CA LEU A 419 -18.46 -20.20 33.61
C LEU A 419 -17.86 -18.86 34.02
N THR A 420 -16.56 -18.77 34.24
CA THR A 420 -15.85 -17.49 34.32
C THR A 420 -15.14 -17.26 33.01
N VAL A 421 -15.44 -16.13 32.36
CA VAL A 421 -14.94 -15.75 31.03
C VAL A 421 -14.15 -14.45 31.15
N ARG A 422 -12.95 -14.42 30.55
CA ARG A 422 -12.04 -13.27 30.56
C ARG A 422 -11.79 -12.76 29.14
N ASN A 423 -11.66 -11.45 29.01
CA ASN A 423 -11.03 -10.82 27.85
C ASN A 423 -9.66 -10.28 28.29
N SER A 424 -8.58 -10.98 27.97
CA SER A 424 -7.20 -10.53 28.28
C SER A 424 -6.61 -9.61 27.21
N GLY A 425 -7.38 -9.28 26.18
CA GLY A 425 -7.00 -8.40 25.07
C GLY A 425 -7.15 -6.91 25.40
N LEU A 426 -6.79 -6.09 24.41
CA LEU A 426 -6.76 -4.63 24.52
C LEU A 426 -8.03 -3.94 24.02
N ALA A 427 -8.85 -4.61 23.20
CA ALA A 427 -10.14 -4.10 22.73
C ALA A 427 -11.34 -4.80 23.40
N ASP A 428 -12.47 -4.08 23.47
CA ASP A 428 -13.75 -4.61 23.93
C ASP A 428 -14.34 -5.62 22.92
N ALA A 429 -14.96 -6.69 23.39
CA ALA A 429 -15.67 -7.66 22.55
C ALA A 429 -17.18 -7.59 22.81
N ALA A 430 -17.93 -6.99 21.89
CA ALA A 430 -19.37 -6.73 22.06
C ALA A 430 -20.24 -7.99 21.92
N SER A 431 -19.84 -8.97 21.09
CA SER A 431 -20.63 -10.18 20.85
C SER A 431 -19.84 -11.47 20.51
N PRO A 432 -18.83 -11.89 21.29
CA PRO A 432 -18.38 -13.28 21.28
C PRO A 432 -19.52 -14.27 21.52
N VAL A 433 -19.36 -15.48 20.98
CA VAL A 433 -20.24 -16.63 21.19
C VAL A 433 -19.39 -17.77 21.72
N LEU A 434 -19.79 -18.36 22.83
CA LEU A 434 -19.16 -19.54 23.40
C LEU A 434 -20.07 -20.77 23.20
N GLU A 435 -19.46 -21.93 23.01
CA GLU A 435 -20.11 -23.23 23.03
C GLU A 435 -19.50 -24.10 24.14
N CYS A 436 -20.31 -25.00 24.70
CA CYS A 436 -19.84 -26.04 25.61
C CYS A 436 -20.02 -27.41 24.96
N THR A 437 -19.03 -28.29 25.10
CA THR A 437 -19.01 -29.64 24.53
C THR A 437 -18.75 -30.70 25.60
N VAL A 438 -19.16 -31.94 25.31
CA VAL A 438 -18.79 -33.15 26.05
C VAL A 438 -18.20 -34.12 25.04
N ASN A 439 -16.96 -34.57 25.25
CA ASN A 439 -16.20 -35.42 24.32
C ASN A 439 -16.03 -34.85 22.89
N GLY A 440 -16.23 -33.54 22.69
CA GLY A 440 -16.17 -32.88 21.37
C GLY A 440 -17.51 -32.78 20.63
N GLU A 441 -18.61 -33.25 21.21
CA GLU A 441 -19.97 -33.02 20.71
C GLU A 441 -20.66 -31.92 21.55
N ALA A 442 -21.53 -31.11 20.93
CA ALA A 442 -22.23 -30.01 21.60
C ALA A 442 -23.06 -30.50 22.81
N ALA A 443 -22.86 -29.85 23.96
CA ALA A 443 -23.46 -30.25 25.22
C ALA A 443 -24.90 -29.73 25.36
N ASP A 444 -25.80 -30.56 25.88
CA ASP A 444 -27.17 -30.17 26.25
C ASP A 444 -27.13 -29.19 27.43
N THR A 445 -27.01 -27.92 27.06
CA THR A 445 -26.81 -26.77 27.94
C THR A 445 -27.86 -25.70 27.64
N SER A 446 -28.20 -24.90 28.66
CA SER A 446 -29.15 -23.79 28.55
C SER A 446 -28.54 -22.52 29.15
N PRO A 447 -28.26 -21.48 28.36
CA PRO A 447 -28.34 -21.44 26.88
C PRO A 447 -27.31 -22.38 26.23
N SER A 448 -27.61 -22.90 25.03
CA SER A 448 -26.72 -23.83 24.30
C SER A 448 -25.60 -23.10 23.54
N TYR A 449 -25.89 -21.87 23.07
CA TYR A 449 -24.90 -20.92 22.58
C TYR A 449 -24.90 -19.70 23.51
N ILE A 450 -23.75 -19.38 24.06
CA ILE A 450 -23.60 -18.35 25.09
C ILE A 450 -23.12 -17.06 24.40
N GLN A 451 -24.08 -16.27 23.91
CA GLN A 451 -23.78 -15.00 23.24
C GLN A 451 -23.55 -13.89 24.27
N LEU A 452 -22.31 -13.39 24.38
CA LEU A 452 -21.90 -12.44 25.43
C LEU A 452 -22.60 -11.08 25.35
N SER A 453 -23.10 -10.68 24.18
CA SER A 453 -23.89 -9.45 24.02
C SER A 453 -25.14 -9.43 24.90
N THR A 454 -25.71 -10.59 25.23
CA THR A 454 -26.83 -10.76 26.18
C THR A 454 -26.49 -10.24 27.58
N TYR A 455 -25.21 -10.26 27.94
CA TYR A 455 -24.66 -9.81 29.22
C TYR A 455 -23.98 -8.43 29.13
N GLY A 456 -24.02 -7.80 27.95
CA GLY A 456 -23.41 -6.49 27.67
C GLY A 456 -22.08 -6.53 26.91
N GLY A 457 -21.62 -7.71 26.47
CA GLY A 457 -20.27 -7.92 25.94
C GLY A 457 -19.21 -8.04 27.04
N LEU A 458 -17.94 -8.14 26.65
CA LEU A 458 -16.82 -8.28 27.57
C LEU A 458 -15.73 -7.26 27.25
N ALA A 459 -15.59 -6.26 28.12
CA ALA A 459 -14.65 -5.16 27.96
C ALA A 459 -13.19 -5.63 28.02
N ALA A 460 -12.27 -4.85 27.46
CA ALA A 460 -10.83 -5.09 27.50
C ALA A 460 -10.33 -5.26 28.94
N ASN A 461 -9.48 -6.28 29.18
CA ASN A 461 -9.02 -6.68 30.51
C ASN A 461 -10.16 -7.03 31.52
N GLY A 462 -11.37 -7.30 31.02
CA GLY A 462 -12.55 -7.61 31.81
C GLY A 462 -12.73 -9.12 32.08
N GLU A 463 -13.50 -9.42 33.13
CA GLU A 463 -13.85 -10.80 33.54
C GLU A 463 -15.33 -10.84 33.97
N MET A 464 -16.03 -11.93 33.68
CA MET A 464 -17.47 -12.08 33.87
C MET A 464 -17.87 -13.52 34.20
N ASP A 465 -18.71 -13.69 35.22
CA ASP A 465 -19.34 -14.97 35.55
C ASP A 465 -20.69 -15.14 34.82
N ILE A 466 -20.88 -16.29 34.20
CA ILE A 466 -22.05 -16.64 33.37
C ILE A 466 -22.70 -17.91 33.90
N PRO A 467 -23.94 -17.82 34.46
CA PRO A 467 -24.68 -19.00 34.88
C PRO A 467 -25.34 -19.70 33.68
N LEU A 468 -25.16 -21.02 33.61
CA LEU A 468 -25.90 -21.90 32.70
C LEU A 468 -26.39 -23.14 33.45
N THR A 469 -27.24 -23.94 32.80
CA THR A 469 -27.52 -25.31 33.26
C THR A 469 -27.06 -26.34 32.24
N TRP A 470 -26.50 -27.46 32.72
CA TRP A 470 -26.08 -28.60 31.90
C TRP A 470 -26.95 -29.83 32.24
N ARG A 471 -27.25 -30.67 31.25
CA ARG A 471 -27.98 -31.94 31.39
C ARG A 471 -27.24 -33.04 30.63
N MET A 472 -27.25 -34.27 31.15
CA MET A 472 -26.85 -35.47 30.40
C MET A 472 -28.00 -36.46 30.26
N ALA A 473 -28.10 -37.09 29.09
CA ALA A 473 -29.05 -38.17 28.80
C ALA A 473 -28.51 -39.57 29.15
N SER A 474 -27.22 -39.69 29.52
CA SER A 474 -26.50 -40.93 29.81
C SER A 474 -25.98 -40.97 31.25
N ASP A 475 -25.97 -42.17 31.82
CA ASP A 475 -25.22 -42.53 33.04
C ASP A 475 -23.72 -42.62 32.73
N GLY A 476 -22.88 -42.13 33.65
CA GLY A 476 -21.42 -42.17 33.50
C GLY A 476 -20.69 -40.98 34.10
N ALA A 477 -19.36 -40.99 33.98
CA ALA A 477 -18.52 -39.85 34.30
C ALA A 477 -18.38 -38.96 33.06
N HIS A 478 -18.73 -37.68 33.18
CA HIS A 478 -18.66 -36.72 32.09
C HIS A 478 -17.94 -35.43 32.53
N VAL A 479 -17.24 -34.81 31.58
CA VAL A 479 -16.53 -33.53 31.74
C VAL A 479 -17.10 -32.56 30.71
N LEU A 480 -17.48 -31.37 31.17
CA LEU A 480 -17.86 -30.25 30.31
C LEU A 480 -16.59 -29.47 29.94
N ALA A 481 -16.38 -29.20 28.66
CA ALA A 481 -15.40 -28.25 28.17
C ALA A 481 -16.14 -27.06 27.54
N CYS A 482 -15.69 -25.83 27.73
CA CYS A 482 -16.29 -24.66 27.09
C CYS A 482 -15.21 -23.75 26.50
N GLY A 483 -15.53 -23.11 25.38
CA GLY A 483 -14.62 -22.23 24.66
C GLY A 483 -15.38 -21.33 23.68
N VAL A 484 -14.64 -20.49 22.96
CA VAL A 484 -15.17 -19.75 21.81
C VAL A 484 -15.63 -20.75 20.73
N ILE A 485 -16.75 -20.46 20.08
CA ILE A 485 -17.23 -21.27 18.94
C ILE A 485 -16.25 -21.16 17.75
N ASP A 486 -16.12 -22.22 16.95
CA ASP A 486 -15.30 -22.24 15.72
C ASP A 486 -15.48 -20.94 14.91
N LEU A 487 -14.37 -20.22 14.71
CA LEU A 487 -14.36 -18.94 13.99
C LEU A 487 -14.31 -19.10 12.47
N SER A 488 -14.29 -20.34 11.94
CA SER A 488 -14.19 -20.61 10.51
C SER A 488 -15.24 -19.87 9.68
N GLY A 489 -14.79 -19.31 8.54
CA GLY A 489 -15.63 -18.48 7.68
C GLY A 489 -15.93 -17.06 8.19
N THR A 490 -15.55 -16.71 9.43
CA THR A 490 -15.63 -15.32 9.93
C THR A 490 -14.38 -14.51 9.56
N PRO A 491 -14.43 -13.16 9.60
CA PRO A 491 -13.23 -12.33 9.46
C PRO A 491 -12.15 -12.55 10.52
N LEU A 492 -12.46 -13.23 11.64
CA LEU A 492 -11.50 -13.55 12.70
C LEU A 492 -10.76 -14.88 12.48
N ALA A 493 -11.23 -15.75 11.57
CA ALA A 493 -10.59 -17.04 11.27
C ALA A 493 -9.07 -16.93 10.93
N PRO A 494 -8.59 -15.89 10.21
CA PRO A 494 -7.16 -15.75 9.91
C PRO A 494 -6.28 -15.32 11.10
N VAL A 495 -6.89 -15.03 12.25
CA VAL A 495 -6.24 -14.46 13.45
C VAL A 495 -6.77 -15.11 14.74
N GLU A 496 -7.28 -16.34 14.65
CA GLU A 496 -7.94 -17.06 15.75
C GLU A 496 -7.02 -17.15 17.00
N ASP A 497 -5.73 -17.42 16.77
CA ASP A 497 -4.66 -17.48 17.77
C ASP A 497 -4.30 -16.13 18.43
N LEU A 498 -4.80 -15.02 17.87
CA LEU A 498 -4.68 -13.67 18.42
C LEU A 498 -5.93 -13.22 19.20
N VAL A 499 -7.06 -13.94 19.09
CA VAL A 499 -8.36 -13.52 19.65
C VAL A 499 -9.06 -14.56 20.55
N THR A 500 -8.60 -15.81 20.57
CA THR A 500 -9.04 -16.86 21.50
C THR A 500 -7.89 -17.81 21.82
N SER A 501 -7.99 -18.53 22.94
CA SER A 501 -7.05 -19.61 23.26
C SER A 501 -7.58 -20.97 22.79
N ASP A 502 -6.79 -21.73 22.03
CA ASP A 502 -7.06 -23.14 21.66
C ASP A 502 -7.49 -24.02 22.85
N THR A 503 -7.00 -23.69 24.05
CA THR A 503 -7.26 -24.41 25.29
C THR A 503 -8.57 -23.97 25.95
N GLY A 504 -9.70 -24.39 25.40
CA GLY A 504 -10.97 -24.37 26.14
C GLY A 504 -10.81 -25.12 27.48
N VAL A 505 -11.17 -24.48 28.59
CA VAL A 505 -10.99 -25.07 29.93
C VAL A 505 -11.94 -26.25 30.11
N THR A 506 -11.42 -27.32 30.73
CA THR A 506 -12.20 -28.49 31.15
C THR A 506 -12.61 -28.35 32.61
N GLY A 507 -13.92 -28.48 32.87
CA GLY A 507 -14.49 -28.44 34.20
C GLY A 507 -14.21 -29.69 35.04
N ALA A 508 -14.70 -29.69 36.27
CA ALA A 508 -14.63 -30.86 37.13
C ALA A 508 -15.48 -32.02 36.56
N GLU A 509 -14.95 -33.25 36.63
CA GLU A 509 -15.71 -34.47 36.32
C GLU A 509 -16.94 -34.58 37.23
N VAL A 510 -18.11 -34.79 36.60
CA VAL A 510 -19.41 -35.03 37.25
C VAL A 510 -19.84 -36.47 36.97
N SER A 511 -20.25 -37.17 38.01
CA SER A 511 -20.87 -38.49 37.89
C SER A 511 -22.39 -38.35 37.73
N TRP A 512 -22.88 -38.74 36.55
CA TRP A 512 -24.29 -38.77 36.22
C TRP A 512 -24.85 -40.17 36.50
N THR A 513 -25.89 -40.26 37.32
CA THR A 513 -26.57 -41.52 37.61
C THR A 513 -28.06 -41.42 37.25
N TYR A 514 -28.67 -42.52 36.80
CA TYR A 514 -30.14 -42.57 36.79
C TYR A 514 -30.71 -42.28 38.19
N ALA A 515 -31.93 -41.74 38.24
CA ALA A 515 -32.66 -41.73 39.51
C ALA A 515 -32.84 -43.19 39.96
N GLU A 516 -32.65 -43.47 41.24
CA GLU A 516 -33.16 -44.74 41.78
C GLU A 516 -34.66 -44.78 41.48
N GLU A 517 -35.09 -45.81 40.74
CA GLU A 517 -36.50 -46.15 40.67
C GLU A 517 -36.93 -46.52 42.09
N VAL A 518 -37.54 -45.55 42.78
CA VAL A 518 -38.38 -45.84 43.92
C VAL A 518 -39.48 -46.75 43.38
N GLU A 519 -39.38 -48.05 43.64
CA GLU A 519 -40.53 -48.94 43.57
C GLU A 519 -41.57 -48.42 44.56
N GLU A 520 -42.38 -47.46 44.12
CA GLU A 520 -43.70 -47.19 44.68
C GLU A 520 -44.58 -48.41 44.39
N THR A 521 -44.26 -49.51 45.07
CA THR A 521 -45.05 -50.73 45.12
C THR A 521 -46.45 -50.29 45.50
N PRO A 522 -47.44 -50.34 44.58
CA PRO A 522 -48.58 -49.44 44.68
C PRO A 522 -49.53 -49.93 45.77
N LEU A 523 -49.27 -49.48 46.98
CA LEU A 523 -49.91 -49.96 48.20
C LEU A 523 -51.42 -49.74 48.14
N MET A 524 -51.86 -48.65 47.50
CA MET A 524 -53.26 -48.39 47.20
C MET A 524 -53.89 -49.46 46.30
N THR A 525 -53.20 -49.98 45.28
CA THR A 525 -53.70 -51.06 44.42
C THR A 525 -53.84 -52.36 45.22
N ILE A 526 -52.89 -52.67 46.10
CA ILE A 526 -52.95 -53.83 47.01
C ILE A 526 -54.09 -53.67 48.03
N ILE A 527 -54.28 -52.48 48.61
CA ILE A 527 -55.36 -52.17 49.55
C ILE A 527 -56.73 -52.25 48.86
N ILE A 528 -56.87 -51.68 47.66
CA ILE A 528 -58.11 -51.76 46.86
C ILE A 528 -58.41 -53.22 46.50
N ALA A 529 -57.43 -54.00 46.05
CA ALA A 529 -57.60 -55.42 45.77
C ALA A 529 -58.04 -56.22 47.01
N LEU A 530 -57.45 -55.94 48.19
CA LEU A 530 -57.87 -56.54 49.47
C LEU A 530 -59.31 -56.16 49.85
N VAL A 531 -59.71 -54.89 49.69
CA VAL A 531 -61.08 -54.44 49.98
C VAL A 531 -62.08 -55.09 49.01
N VAL A 532 -61.78 -55.13 47.71
CA VAL A 532 -62.62 -55.80 46.70
C VAL A 532 -62.72 -57.31 46.97
N PHE A 533 -61.62 -57.96 47.34
CA PHE A 533 -61.61 -59.38 47.70
C PHE A 533 -62.46 -59.67 48.95
N LEU A 534 -62.31 -58.87 50.02
CA LEU A 534 -63.11 -59.00 51.25
C LEU A 534 -64.61 -58.75 51.00
N LEU A 535 -64.96 -57.77 50.17
CA LEU A 535 -66.34 -57.52 49.75
C LEU A 535 -66.88 -58.65 48.86
N GLY A 536 -66.06 -59.21 47.97
CA GLY A 536 -66.41 -60.36 47.14
C GLY A 536 -66.70 -61.61 47.96
N VAL A 537 -65.84 -61.94 48.93
CA VAL A 537 -66.04 -63.06 49.88
C VAL A 537 -67.31 -62.85 50.71
N ALA A 538 -67.56 -61.63 51.20
CA ALA A 538 -68.80 -61.29 51.92
C ALA A 538 -70.06 -61.39 51.02
N GLY A 539 -69.94 -61.05 49.74
CA GLY A 539 -71.00 -61.19 48.74
C GLY A 539 -71.34 -62.66 48.46
N ILE A 540 -70.33 -63.49 48.19
CA ILE A 540 -70.49 -64.93 47.94
C ILE A 540 -71.11 -65.62 49.17
N ALA A 541 -70.69 -65.26 50.39
CA ALA A 541 -71.27 -65.77 51.62
C ALA A 541 -72.77 -65.42 51.80
N ARG A 542 -73.25 -64.31 51.24
CA ARG A 542 -74.68 -63.95 51.23
C ARG A 542 -75.45 -64.63 50.11
N VAL A 543 -74.89 -64.73 48.90
CA VAL A 543 -75.55 -65.39 47.75
C VAL A 543 -75.68 -66.89 47.96
N ALA A 544 -74.71 -67.54 48.61
CA ALA A 544 -74.79 -68.95 49.00
C ALA A 544 -75.91 -69.26 50.00
N ALA A 545 -76.36 -68.26 50.78
CA ALA A 545 -77.47 -68.39 51.73
C ALA A 545 -78.86 -68.12 51.11
N ALA A 546 -78.92 -67.74 49.83
CA ALA A 546 -80.14 -67.28 49.16
C ALA A 546 -80.62 -68.21 48.01
N ARG A 547 -80.03 -69.40 47.84
CA ARG A 547 -80.41 -70.37 46.80
C ARG A 547 -81.17 -71.57 47.39
N SER A 548 -82.46 -71.37 47.60
CA SER A 548 -83.49 -72.40 47.79
C SER A 548 -84.79 -71.89 47.19
N THR A 549 -85.56 -72.75 46.50
CA THR A 549 -86.66 -72.42 45.55
C THR A 549 -86.20 -71.55 44.36
N GLU A 550 -86.08 -71.95 43.08
CA GLU A 550 -86.68 -73.01 42.23
C GLU A 550 -87.84 -72.49 41.35
N GLU A 551 -87.63 -72.55 40.01
CA GLU A 551 -88.63 -72.62 38.91
C GLU A 551 -89.49 -71.36 38.59
N GLU A 552 -89.94 -71.06 37.35
CA GLU A 552 -89.85 -71.74 36.02
C GLU A 552 -90.05 -70.73 34.82
N HIS A 553 -89.68 -71.14 33.59
CA HIS A 553 -90.06 -70.72 32.19
C HIS A 553 -90.73 -69.33 31.90
N GLU A 554 -90.28 -68.43 30.99
CA GLU A 554 -90.20 -68.39 29.49
C GLU A 554 -90.96 -67.14 28.96
N ASP A 555 -90.53 -66.35 27.94
CA ASP A 555 -89.18 -66.16 27.39
C ASP A 555 -88.83 -64.65 27.08
N GLU A 556 -88.78 -64.01 25.90
CA GLU A 556 -88.99 -64.35 24.46
C GLU A 556 -88.40 -63.22 23.53
N GLU A 557 -87.45 -63.53 22.61
CA GLU A 557 -86.84 -62.69 21.50
C GLU A 557 -86.09 -61.36 21.87
N GLU A 558 -85.07 -60.82 21.14
CA GLU A 558 -84.40 -61.13 19.84
C GLU A 558 -82.88 -60.70 19.79
N ASP A 559 -82.13 -61.28 18.85
CA ASP A 559 -80.71 -61.22 18.38
C ASP A 559 -80.04 -59.82 18.04
N ASP A 560 -78.75 -59.66 17.62
CA ASP A 560 -77.44 -60.35 17.80
C ASP A 560 -76.23 -59.49 17.23
N VAL A 561 -75.27 -59.11 18.10
CA VAL A 561 -73.77 -59.09 17.97
C VAL A 561 -72.95 -58.55 16.73
N LYS A 562 -71.79 -57.89 17.02
CA LYS A 562 -70.55 -57.58 16.17
C LYS A 562 -70.62 -56.43 15.13
N SER A 563 -69.52 -55.78 14.65
CA SER A 563 -68.07 -55.73 15.01
C SER A 563 -67.30 -54.55 14.34
N TYR A 564 -66.06 -54.30 14.83
CA TYR A 564 -64.86 -53.59 14.29
C TYR A 564 -64.72 -53.29 12.76
N PRO A 565 -63.91 -52.26 12.38
CA PRO A 565 -62.47 -52.50 12.08
C PRO A 565 -61.47 -51.41 12.57
N GLU A 566 -60.16 -51.68 12.38
CA GLU A 566 -59.00 -50.80 12.61
C GLU A 566 -58.24 -50.49 11.30
N ALA A 567 -57.26 -49.57 11.39
CA ALA A 567 -55.98 -49.50 10.66
C ALA A 567 -55.88 -49.16 9.15
N SER A 568 -54.93 -48.28 8.84
CA SER A 568 -54.09 -48.24 7.62
C SER A 568 -52.86 -47.34 7.86
N GLU A 569 -51.72 -47.62 7.22
CA GLU A 569 -50.38 -47.06 7.52
C GLU A 569 -49.76 -46.28 6.32
N ASP A 570 -48.76 -45.44 6.62
CA ASP A 570 -47.60 -45.01 5.81
C ASP A 570 -47.70 -44.14 4.53
N GLU A 571 -46.51 -43.61 4.15
CA GLU A 571 -46.17 -42.57 3.15
C GLU A 571 -45.72 -43.20 1.77
N PRO A 572 -44.82 -42.67 0.87
CA PRO A 572 -44.11 -41.36 0.76
C PRO A 572 -43.85 -40.73 -0.65
N SER A 573 -43.27 -39.50 -0.61
CA SER A 573 -42.15 -38.95 -1.43
C SER A 573 -42.25 -38.55 -2.92
N GLU A 574 -41.40 -37.54 -3.27
CA GLU A 574 -40.82 -37.14 -4.58
C GLU A 574 -41.73 -36.46 -5.65
N SER A 575 -41.26 -35.52 -6.50
CA SER A 575 -39.91 -34.89 -6.70
C SER A 575 -40.00 -33.47 -7.34
N ASP A 576 -38.84 -32.81 -7.54
CA ASP A 576 -38.63 -31.41 -8.01
C ASP A 576 -38.98 -31.12 -9.50
N VAL A 577 -38.96 -29.82 -9.89
CA VAL A 577 -38.05 -29.22 -10.92
C VAL A 577 -38.53 -27.82 -11.41
N ALA A 578 -37.67 -26.79 -11.22
CA ALA A 578 -37.45 -25.55 -12.02
C ALA A 578 -38.63 -24.58 -12.37
N GLU A 579 -38.47 -23.36 -12.90
CA GLU A 579 -37.30 -22.54 -13.32
C GLU A 579 -37.66 -21.02 -13.31
N ASP A 580 -36.65 -20.13 -13.36
CA ASP A 580 -36.60 -18.68 -13.74
C ASP A 580 -37.83 -17.72 -13.66
N GLU A 581 -37.56 -16.50 -13.18
CA GLU A 581 -38.06 -15.26 -13.82
C GLU A 581 -36.92 -14.21 -13.97
N PRO A 582 -36.84 -13.46 -15.11
CA PRO A 582 -35.86 -12.40 -15.34
C PRO A 582 -36.37 -11.00 -14.91
N ALA A 583 -35.51 -9.99 -15.01
CA ALA A 583 -35.83 -8.60 -14.67
C ALA A 583 -36.51 -7.82 -15.81
N GLU A 584 -37.42 -6.89 -15.47
CA GLU A 584 -37.49 -5.51 -16.01
C GLU A 584 -38.57 -4.68 -15.27
N GLU A 585 -38.19 -3.51 -14.72
CA GLU A 585 -39.11 -2.39 -14.47
C GLU A 585 -38.48 -1.10 -15.00
N ALA A 586 -39.29 -0.23 -15.60
CA ALA A 586 -38.85 1.02 -16.23
C ALA A 586 -39.93 2.12 -16.13
N GLU A 587 -39.46 3.37 -16.21
CA GLU A 587 -40.22 4.63 -16.36
C GLU A 587 -41.21 5.06 -15.25
N SER A 588 -40.76 6.00 -14.40
CA SER A 588 -41.37 7.35 -14.36
C SER A 588 -40.39 8.41 -13.82
#